data_AF-A0AAP0JCR6-F1
#
_entry.id   AF-A0AAP0JCR6-F1
#
_cell.length_a   1.000
_cell.length_b   1.000
_cell.length_c   1.000
_cell.angle_alpha   90.00
_cell.angle_beta   90.00
_cell.angle_gamma   90.00
#
_symmetry.space_group_name_H-M   'P 1'
#
loop_
_entity.id
_entity.type
_entity.pdbx_description
1 polymer ?
#
loop_
_entity_poly.entity_id
_entity_poly.type
_entity_poly.pdbx_seq_one_letter_code
_entity_poly.pdbx_strand_id
1 'polypeptide(L)'
;MGISGLLKNAFRVNLLQVQKANWELYEKQKAAEAVLYKKEKEAEAERVSASASLFAKQQRADAELYAKKKEAEGLVALAEAQGKYLTKLLEALGGNYGALRDYLMINGGMYQEIAKTNAEAIQGLQPKISIWNNGDQMGEGGAMKDMAGVYKMLPPLLNVVHEQTGMVPPAWIGKLSNSN
;
A
#
# COMPACT_ATOMS: atom_id res chain seq x y z
N MET A 1 71.73 -41.74 -69.59
CA MET A 1 70.32 -41.35 -69.40
C MET A 1 69.85 -41.32 -67.93
N GLY A 2 70.71 -41.50 -66.91
CA GLY A 2 70.25 -41.74 -65.52
C GLY A 2 69.92 -40.51 -64.66
N ILE A 3 70.59 -39.37 -64.85
CA ILE A 3 70.56 -38.27 -63.85
C ILE A 3 69.45 -37.24 -64.14
N SER A 4 69.18 -36.93 -65.41
CA SER A 4 68.15 -35.96 -65.82
C SER A 4 66.72 -36.43 -65.54
N GLY A 5 66.44 -37.74 -65.66
CA GLY A 5 65.13 -38.32 -65.34
C GLY A 5 64.82 -38.33 -63.84
N LEU A 6 65.82 -38.63 -63.01
CA LEU A 6 65.70 -38.60 -61.55
C LEU A 6 65.45 -37.18 -61.01
N LEU A 7 66.16 -36.18 -61.55
CA LEU A 7 65.94 -34.76 -61.20
C LEU A 7 64.53 -34.28 -61.55
N LYS A 8 63.99 -34.64 -62.73
CA LYS A 8 62.62 -34.29 -63.11
C LYS A 8 61.56 -34.93 -62.20
N ASN A 9 61.78 -36.18 -61.78
CA ASN A 9 60.88 -36.86 -60.85
C ASN A 9 60.94 -36.24 -59.44
N ALA A 10 62.14 -35.96 -58.93
CA ALA A 10 62.31 -35.29 -57.64
C ALA A 10 61.63 -33.91 -57.63
N PHE A 11 61.73 -33.14 -58.72
CA PHE A 11 61.08 -31.85 -58.85
C PHE A 11 59.54 -31.96 -58.88
N ARG A 12 58.98 -32.94 -59.60
CA ARG A 12 57.52 -33.22 -59.58
C ARG A 12 57.02 -33.60 -58.18
N VAL A 13 57.75 -34.46 -57.48
CA VAL A 13 57.38 -34.87 -56.12
C VAL A 13 57.38 -33.67 -55.18
N ASN A 14 58.40 -32.81 -55.24
CA ASN A 14 58.47 -31.60 -54.42
C ASN A 14 57.31 -30.63 -54.72
N LEU A 15 57.01 -30.38 -56.00
CA LEU A 15 55.90 -29.51 -56.41
C LEU A 15 54.54 -30.01 -55.89
N LEU A 16 54.32 -31.32 -55.92
CA LEU A 16 53.12 -31.95 -55.37
C LEU A 16 53.03 -31.81 -53.85
N GLN A 17 54.15 -31.91 -53.14
CA GLN A 17 54.17 -31.68 -51.69
C GLN A 17 53.87 -30.22 -51.33
N VAL A 18 54.44 -29.27 -52.07
CA VAL A 18 54.16 -27.84 -51.87
C VAL A 18 52.69 -27.52 -52.16
N GLN A 19 52.09 -28.08 -53.21
CA GLN A 19 50.67 -27.88 -53.48
C GLN A 19 49.77 -28.48 -52.38
N LYS A 20 50.10 -29.67 -51.88
CA LYS A 20 49.35 -30.27 -50.75
C LYS A 20 49.47 -29.44 -49.48
N ALA A 21 50.67 -28.98 -49.14
CA ALA A 21 50.89 -28.13 -47.97
C ALA A 21 50.12 -26.79 -48.08
N ASN A 22 50.11 -26.18 -49.27
CA ASN A 22 49.33 -24.96 -49.52
C ASN A 22 47.82 -25.21 -49.42
N TRP A 23 47.33 -26.34 -49.92
CA TRP A 23 45.93 -26.72 -49.80
C TRP A 23 45.52 -26.91 -48.33
N GLU A 24 46.31 -27.66 -47.56
CA GLU A 24 46.05 -27.87 -46.13
C GLU A 24 46.07 -26.56 -45.33
N LEU A 25 46.96 -25.63 -45.68
CA LEU A 25 47.02 -24.32 -45.04
C LEU A 25 45.79 -23.46 -45.37
N TYR A 26 45.35 -23.48 -46.63
CA TYR A 26 44.13 -22.81 -47.07
C TYR A 26 42.88 -23.37 -46.39
N GLU A 27 42.77 -24.69 -46.30
CA GLU A 27 41.65 -25.36 -45.63
C GLU A 27 41.60 -25.02 -44.14
N LYS A 28 42.75 -25.04 -43.46
CA LYS A 28 42.85 -24.61 -42.04
C LYS A 28 42.49 -23.14 -41.85
N GLN A 29 42.93 -22.25 -42.75
CA GLN A 29 42.56 -20.84 -42.71
C GLN A 29 41.05 -20.66 -42.90
N LYS A 30 40.44 -21.31 -43.90
CA LYS A 30 39.00 -21.22 -44.14
C LYS A 30 38.17 -21.79 -42.99
N ALA A 31 38.62 -22.90 -42.39
CA ALA A 31 37.98 -23.45 -41.20
C ALA A 31 38.07 -22.48 -40.01
N ALA A 32 39.24 -21.85 -39.78
CA ALA A 32 39.42 -20.88 -38.72
C ALA A 32 38.57 -19.61 -38.94
N GLU A 33 38.51 -19.09 -40.16
CA GLU A 33 37.63 -17.98 -40.54
C GLU A 33 36.16 -18.30 -40.32
N ALA A 34 35.71 -19.50 -40.69
CA ALA A 34 34.32 -19.92 -40.48
C ALA A 34 33.97 -19.99 -38.98
N VAL A 35 34.88 -20.49 -38.14
CA VAL A 35 34.71 -20.53 -36.69
C VAL A 35 34.67 -19.12 -36.10
N LEU A 36 35.58 -18.23 -36.52
CA LEU A 36 35.59 -16.84 -36.07
C LEU A 36 34.30 -16.12 -36.47
N TYR A 37 33.88 -16.23 -37.72
CA TYR A 37 32.65 -15.62 -38.20
C TYR A 37 31.42 -16.11 -37.43
N LYS A 38 31.35 -17.41 -37.14
CA LYS A 38 30.26 -17.98 -36.34
C LYS A 38 30.26 -17.41 -34.92
N LYS A 39 31.43 -17.37 -34.27
CA LYS A 39 31.57 -16.81 -32.91
C LYS A 39 31.24 -15.33 -32.85
N GLU A 40 31.65 -14.54 -33.84
CA GLU A 40 31.30 -13.13 -33.92
C GLU A 40 29.79 -12.92 -34.06
N LYS A 41 29.12 -13.73 -34.89
CA LYS A 41 27.66 -13.67 -35.05
C LYS A 41 26.92 -14.08 -33.79
N GLU A 42 27.38 -15.13 -33.10
CA GLU A 42 26.82 -15.56 -31.82
C GLU A 42 27.00 -14.48 -30.75
N ALA A 43 28.20 -13.91 -30.63
CA ALA A 43 28.49 -12.82 -29.68
C ALA A 43 27.66 -11.57 -29.97
N GLU A 44 27.50 -11.18 -31.23
CA GLU A 44 26.67 -10.03 -31.60
C GLU A 44 25.20 -10.29 -31.31
N ALA A 45 24.69 -11.51 -31.58
CA ALA A 45 23.33 -11.88 -31.25
C ALA A 45 23.08 -11.82 -29.72
N GLU A 46 24.03 -12.30 -28.91
CA GLU A 46 23.98 -12.17 -27.46
C GLU A 46 24.02 -10.70 -27.01
N ARG A 47 24.89 -9.88 -27.62
CA ARG A 47 25.00 -8.45 -27.32
C ARG A 47 23.70 -7.71 -27.59
N VAL A 48 23.09 -7.96 -28.75
CA VAL A 48 21.80 -7.38 -29.14
C VAL A 48 20.70 -7.84 -28.17
N SER A 49 20.63 -9.14 -27.86
CA SER A 49 19.66 -9.69 -26.92
C SER A 49 19.79 -9.09 -25.50
N ALA A 50 21.02 -8.97 -25.01
CA ALA A 50 21.33 -8.35 -23.73
C ALA A 50 20.94 -6.87 -23.73
N SER A 51 21.27 -6.13 -24.79
CA SER A 51 20.92 -4.72 -24.93
C SER A 51 19.41 -4.49 -24.98
N ALA A 52 18.67 -5.34 -25.70
CA ALA A 52 17.22 -5.30 -25.76
C ALA A 52 16.59 -5.60 -24.39
N SER A 53 17.16 -6.56 -23.66
CA SER A 53 16.72 -6.90 -22.31
C SER A 53 16.96 -5.77 -21.32
N LEU A 54 18.12 -5.10 -21.40
CA LEU A 54 18.43 -3.92 -20.59
C LEU A 54 17.47 -2.77 -20.91
N PHE A 55 17.26 -2.49 -22.19
CA PHE A 55 16.34 -1.44 -22.63
C PHE A 55 14.90 -1.71 -22.16
N ALA A 56 14.44 -2.96 -22.25
CA ALA A 56 13.11 -3.34 -21.75
C ALA A 56 13.00 -3.23 -20.22
N LYS A 57 14.06 -3.55 -19.47
CA LYS A 57 14.09 -3.36 -18.01
C LYS A 57 14.08 -1.89 -17.64
N GLN A 58 14.88 -1.08 -18.33
CA GLN A 58 14.95 0.36 -18.10
C GLN A 58 13.61 1.04 -18.36
N GLN A 59 12.95 0.75 -19.50
CA GLN A 59 11.64 1.30 -19.78
C GLN A 59 10.58 0.91 -18.74
N ARG A 60 10.62 -0.34 -18.22
CA ARG A 60 9.70 -0.75 -17.15
C ARG A 60 9.98 0.02 -15.86
N ALA A 61 11.23 0.14 -15.46
CA ALA A 61 11.62 0.90 -14.27
C ALA A 61 11.23 2.38 -14.39
N ASP A 62 11.44 2.99 -15.56
CA ASP A 62 11.06 4.38 -15.83
C ASP A 62 9.54 4.56 -15.80
N ALA A 63 8.78 3.61 -16.36
CA ALA A 63 7.33 3.63 -16.32
C ALA A 63 6.78 3.47 -14.89
N GLU A 64 7.35 2.57 -14.09
CA GLU A 64 7.00 2.39 -12.68
C GLU A 64 7.32 3.64 -11.86
N LEU A 65 8.50 4.22 -12.06
CA LEU A 65 8.90 5.47 -11.41
C LEU A 65 7.95 6.61 -11.76
N TYR A 66 7.58 6.73 -13.04
CA TYR A 66 6.64 7.74 -13.50
C TYR A 66 5.25 7.55 -12.89
N ALA A 67 4.75 6.31 -12.87
CA ALA A 67 3.46 5.98 -12.26
C ALA A 67 3.45 6.32 -10.76
N LYS A 68 4.50 5.92 -10.02
CA LYS A 68 4.63 6.22 -8.59
C LYS A 68 4.75 7.71 -8.31
N LYS A 69 5.45 8.45 -9.16
CA LYS A 69 5.53 9.91 -9.07
C LYS A 69 4.15 10.55 -9.28
N LYS A 70 3.37 10.09 -10.26
CA LYS A 70 2.02 10.60 -10.51
C LYS A 70 1.04 10.24 -9.39
N GLU A 71 1.16 9.06 -8.82
CA GLU A 71 0.42 8.64 -7.63
C GLU A 71 0.72 9.58 -6.44
N ALA A 72 2.00 9.86 -6.18
CA ALA A 72 2.41 10.78 -5.12
C ALA A 72 1.92 12.21 -5.36
N GLU A 73 2.03 12.73 -6.59
CA GLU A 73 1.47 14.05 -6.97
C GLU A 73 -0.05 14.10 -6.71
N GLY A 74 -0.77 13.02 -7.03
CA GLY A 74 -2.20 12.92 -6.76
C GLY A 74 -2.53 12.93 -5.27
N LEU A 75 -1.75 12.21 -4.44
CA LEU A 75 -1.92 12.21 -2.99
C LEU A 75 -1.65 13.59 -2.38
N VAL A 76 -0.60 14.28 -2.83
CA VAL A 76 -0.32 15.66 -2.41
C VAL A 76 -1.47 16.59 -2.78
N ALA A 77 -1.97 16.50 -4.02
CA ALA A 77 -3.09 17.32 -4.47
C ALA A 77 -4.37 17.05 -3.65
N LEU A 78 -4.62 15.78 -3.30
CA LEU A 78 -5.74 15.40 -2.43
C LEU A 78 -5.57 15.97 -1.01
N ALA A 79 -4.39 15.83 -0.41
CA ALA A 79 -4.11 16.36 0.91
C ALA A 79 -4.23 17.90 0.94
N GLU A 80 -3.72 18.59 -0.08
CA GLU A 80 -3.90 20.03 -0.23
C GLU A 80 -5.37 20.43 -0.38
N ALA A 81 -6.15 19.67 -1.15
CA ALA A 81 -7.58 19.91 -1.32
C ALA A 81 -8.33 19.72 0.01
N GLN A 82 -8.02 18.67 0.77
CA GLN A 82 -8.57 18.42 2.10
C GLN A 82 -8.18 19.53 3.08
N GLY A 83 -6.90 19.95 3.08
CA GLY A 83 -6.43 21.05 3.90
C GLY A 83 -7.16 22.36 3.59
N LYS A 84 -7.24 22.74 2.30
CA LYS A 84 -8.00 23.92 1.86
C LYS A 84 -9.48 23.83 2.23
N TYR A 85 -10.09 22.65 2.12
CA TYR A 85 -11.48 22.43 2.52
C TYR A 85 -11.67 22.68 4.02
N LEU A 86 -10.81 22.10 4.87
CA LEU A 86 -10.87 22.30 6.32
C LEU A 86 -10.63 23.75 6.71
N THR A 87 -9.66 24.44 6.10
CA THR A 87 -9.40 25.86 6.34
C THR A 87 -10.61 26.71 5.98
N LYS A 88 -11.19 26.51 4.79
CA LYS A 88 -12.40 27.26 4.36
C LYS A 88 -13.58 27.01 5.28
N LEU A 89 -13.74 25.78 5.76
CA LEU A 89 -14.82 25.43 6.68
C LEU A 89 -14.60 26.08 8.05
N LEU A 90 -13.36 26.09 8.56
CA LEU A 90 -13.00 26.79 9.79
C LEU A 90 -13.25 28.30 9.69
N GLU A 91 -12.88 28.91 8.56
CA GLU A 91 -13.13 30.33 8.27
C GLU A 91 -14.63 30.64 8.21
N ALA A 92 -15.41 29.81 7.52
CA ALA A 92 -16.87 29.96 7.43
C ALA A 92 -17.57 29.83 8.80
N LEU A 93 -16.98 29.06 9.72
CA LEU A 93 -17.43 28.91 11.10
C LEU A 93 -16.84 29.97 12.05
N GLY A 94 -16.19 31.01 11.51
CA GLY A 94 -15.64 32.12 12.29
C GLY A 94 -14.46 31.73 13.18
N GLY A 95 -13.69 30.69 12.81
CA GLY A 95 -12.57 30.20 13.60
C GLY A 95 -12.98 29.33 14.80
N ASN A 96 -14.26 28.95 14.91
CA ASN A 96 -14.73 28.12 16.00
C ASN A 96 -14.38 26.64 15.76
N TYR A 97 -13.29 26.19 16.37
CA TYR A 97 -12.83 24.80 16.32
C TYR A 97 -13.86 23.79 16.87
N GLY A 98 -14.65 24.16 17.87
CA GLY A 98 -15.70 23.29 18.43
C GLY A 98 -16.79 22.99 17.41
N ALA A 99 -17.28 24.02 16.74
CA ALA A 99 -18.28 23.88 15.67
C ALA A 99 -17.75 23.08 14.47
N LEU A 100 -16.47 23.27 14.12
CA LEU A 100 -15.82 22.49 13.05
C LEU A 100 -15.76 21.01 13.41
N ARG A 101 -15.30 20.68 14.63
CA ARG A 101 -15.23 19.30 15.11
C ARG A 101 -16.61 18.65 15.08
N ASP A 102 -17.61 19.32 15.63
CA ASP A 102 -18.97 18.78 15.71
C ASP A 102 -19.55 18.57 14.31
N TYR A 103 -19.35 19.51 13.38
CA TYR A 103 -19.74 19.34 11.98
C TYR A 103 -19.07 18.14 11.31
N LEU A 104 -17.75 17.96 11.51
CA LEU A 104 -17.01 16.82 10.96
C LEU A 104 -17.50 15.49 11.55
N MET A 105 -17.81 15.46 12.86
CA MET A 105 -18.35 14.28 13.53
C MET A 105 -19.75 13.91 13.02
N ILE A 106 -20.61 14.92 12.79
CA ILE A 106 -21.96 14.72 12.24
C ILE A 106 -21.88 14.23 10.80
N ASN A 107 -21.11 14.91 9.94
CA ASN A 107 -20.99 14.57 8.52
C ASN A 107 -20.28 13.21 8.33
N GLY A 108 -19.28 12.92 9.16
CA GLY A 108 -18.59 11.63 9.18
C GLY A 108 -19.42 10.47 9.73
N GLY A 109 -20.66 10.70 10.17
CA GLY A 109 -21.55 9.62 10.66
C GLY A 109 -21.12 9.02 12.00
N MET A 110 -20.15 9.61 12.70
CA MET A 110 -19.57 9.02 13.91
C MET A 110 -20.62 8.79 15.01
N TYR A 111 -21.64 9.64 15.08
CA TYR A 111 -22.77 9.44 16.01
C TYR A 111 -23.62 8.21 15.67
N GLN A 112 -23.80 7.90 14.38
CA GLN A 112 -24.52 6.70 13.95
C GLN A 112 -23.70 5.44 14.26
N GLU A 113 -22.37 5.49 14.05
CA GLU A 113 -21.48 4.40 14.41
C GLU A 113 -21.48 4.13 15.92
N ILE A 114 -21.32 5.18 16.74
CA ILE A 114 -21.37 5.04 18.21
C ILE A 114 -22.72 4.45 18.65
N ALA A 115 -23.83 4.92 18.08
CA ALA A 115 -25.16 4.39 18.41
C ALA A 115 -25.28 2.91 18.03
N LYS A 116 -24.76 2.51 16.86
CA LYS A 116 -24.76 1.12 16.40
C LYS A 116 -23.90 0.23 17.28
N THR A 117 -22.66 0.62 17.58
CA THR A 117 -21.76 -0.14 18.45
C THR A 117 -22.33 -0.28 19.87
N ASN A 118 -22.96 0.79 20.40
CA ASN A 118 -23.62 0.72 21.70
C ASN A 118 -24.83 -0.23 21.67
N ALA A 119 -25.63 -0.20 20.60
CA ALA A 119 -26.75 -1.13 20.43
C ALA A 119 -26.27 -2.59 20.33
N GLU A 120 -25.19 -2.86 19.59
CA GLU A 120 -24.56 -4.19 19.50
C GLU A 120 -24.00 -4.66 20.86
N ALA A 121 -23.35 -3.76 21.61
CA ALA A 121 -22.85 -4.07 22.95
C ALA A 121 -23.99 -4.39 23.92
N ILE A 122 -25.09 -3.63 23.89
CA ILE A 122 -26.29 -3.91 24.69
C ILE A 122 -26.98 -5.20 24.23
N GLN A 123 -26.98 -5.50 22.93
CA GLN A 123 -27.54 -6.76 22.40
C GLN A 123 -26.72 -7.99 22.84
N GLY A 124 -25.39 -7.86 22.94
CA GLY A 124 -24.51 -8.91 23.45
C GLY A 124 -24.58 -9.07 24.97
N LEU A 125 -24.92 -8.00 25.69
CA LEU A 125 -25.27 -8.04 27.10
C LEU A 125 -26.71 -8.53 27.23
N GLN A 126 -26.97 -9.83 27.18
CA GLN A 126 -28.21 -10.37 27.77
C GLN A 126 -28.29 -9.85 29.21
N PRO A 127 -29.12 -8.85 29.55
CA PRO A 127 -29.09 -8.31 30.88
C PRO A 127 -29.72 -9.37 31.77
N LYS A 128 -28.89 -10.12 32.50
CA LYS A 128 -29.33 -10.80 33.72
C LYS A 128 -29.68 -9.67 34.68
N ILE A 129 -30.92 -9.20 34.61
CA ILE A 129 -31.54 -8.38 35.64
C ILE A 129 -31.58 -9.29 36.87
N SER A 130 -30.51 -9.26 37.67
CA SER A 130 -30.52 -9.81 39.01
C SER A 130 -31.45 -8.90 39.80
N ILE A 131 -32.73 -9.27 39.87
CA ILE A 131 -33.67 -8.62 40.76
C ILE A 131 -33.10 -8.80 42.17
N TRP A 132 -32.51 -7.75 42.72
CA TRP A 132 -32.16 -7.74 44.14
C TRP A 132 -33.48 -7.50 44.87
N ASN A 133 -34.23 -8.57 45.07
CA ASN A 133 -35.41 -8.55 45.91
C ASN A 133 -34.94 -8.40 47.36
N ASN A 134 -34.67 -7.15 47.77
CA ASN A 134 -34.67 -6.84 49.19
C ASN A 134 -36.09 -7.07 49.66
N GLY A 135 -36.23 -8.07 50.53
CA GLY A 135 -37.52 -8.47 51.06
C GLY A 135 -38.28 -7.29 51.67
N ASP A 136 -39.59 -7.43 51.60
CA ASP A 136 -40.59 -6.78 52.43
C ASP A 136 -41.03 -5.37 52.00
N GLN A 137 -41.98 -5.31 51.08
CA GLN A 137 -43.36 -4.91 51.37
C GLN A 137 -44.18 -4.81 50.07
N MET A 138 -45.31 -5.51 50.09
CA MET A 138 -46.34 -5.49 49.06
C MET A 138 -46.94 -4.08 48.99
N GLY A 139 -46.63 -3.35 47.91
CA GLY A 139 -47.11 -2.00 47.66
C GLY A 139 -46.92 -1.61 46.20
N GLU A 140 -48.03 -1.62 45.47
CA GLU A 140 -48.23 -1.23 44.07
C GLU A 140 -47.45 0.05 43.69
N GLY A 141 -46.35 -0.08 42.91
CA GLY A 141 -45.57 1.10 42.45
C GLY A 141 -44.10 0.91 42.00
N GLY A 142 -43.66 -0.30 41.62
CA GLY A 142 -42.23 -0.63 41.42
C GLY A 142 -41.49 0.11 40.29
N ALA A 143 -42.12 0.35 39.13
CA ALA A 143 -41.39 0.85 37.95
C ALA A 143 -40.96 2.33 38.03
N MET A 144 -41.66 3.16 38.81
CA MET A 144 -41.36 4.61 38.89
C MET A 144 -40.26 4.93 39.92
N LYS A 145 -40.07 4.06 40.91
CA LYS A 145 -39.04 4.21 41.96
C LYS A 145 -37.65 3.81 41.46
N ASP A 146 -37.57 2.85 40.55
CA ASP A 146 -36.33 2.38 39.93
C ASP A 146 -35.76 3.40 38.92
N MET A 147 -36.63 4.04 38.13
CA MET A 147 -36.24 5.18 37.28
C MET A 147 -35.74 6.37 38.10
N ALA A 148 -36.35 6.64 39.26
CA ALA A 148 -35.90 7.70 40.16
C ALA A 148 -34.52 7.40 40.80
N GLY A 149 -34.17 6.13 40.99
CA GLY A 149 -32.86 5.69 41.46
C GLY A 149 -31.74 5.91 40.44
N VAL A 150 -31.96 5.49 39.18
CA VAL A 150 -31.02 5.73 38.07
C VAL A 150 -30.86 7.23 37.81
N TYR A 151 -31.96 7.98 37.89
CA TYR A 151 -31.97 9.44 37.74
C TYR A 151 -31.25 10.17 38.89
N LYS A 152 -31.25 9.62 40.11
CA LYS A 152 -30.47 10.13 41.25
C LYS A 152 -28.99 9.74 41.21
N MET A 153 -28.62 8.68 40.50
CA MET A 153 -27.24 8.19 40.38
C MET A 153 -26.48 8.79 39.20
N LEU A 154 -27.19 9.37 38.23
CA LEU A 154 -26.61 10.09 37.10
C LEU A 154 -25.79 11.34 37.54
N PRO A 155 -26.28 12.22 38.44
CA PRO A 155 -25.53 13.42 38.83
C PRO A 155 -24.19 13.12 39.55
N PRO A 156 -24.11 12.18 40.51
CA PRO A 156 -22.84 11.84 41.18
C PRO A 156 -21.77 11.27 40.23
N LEU A 157 -22.14 10.44 39.26
CA LEU A 157 -21.19 9.87 38.29
C LEU A 157 -20.65 10.91 37.31
N LEU A 158 -21.49 11.88 36.91
CA LEU A 158 -21.07 12.98 36.03
C LEU A 158 -20.08 13.93 36.73
N ASN A 159 -20.23 14.13 38.04
CA ASN A 159 -19.30 14.94 38.83
C ASN A 159 -17.93 14.27 38.99
N VAL A 160 -17.88 12.95 39.21
CA VAL A 160 -16.61 12.21 39.34
C VAL A 160 -15.83 12.19 38.02
N VAL A 161 -16.51 12.01 36.89
CA VAL A 161 -15.88 12.06 35.56
C VAL A 161 -15.35 13.47 35.27
N HIS A 162 -16.09 14.51 35.66
CA HIS A 162 -15.64 15.89 35.53
C HIS A 162 -14.38 16.17 36.37
N GLU A 163 -14.35 15.73 37.62
CA GLU A 163 -13.20 15.90 38.54
C GLU A 163 -11.95 15.11 38.10
N GLN A 164 -12.12 13.93 37.49
CA GLN A 164 -11.00 13.07 37.10
C GLN A 164 -10.47 13.32 35.68
N THR A 165 -11.29 13.86 34.77
CA THR A 165 -10.91 13.99 33.35
C THR A 165 -10.95 15.43 32.83
N GLY A 166 -11.48 16.38 33.59
CA GLY A 166 -11.64 17.78 33.18
C GLY A 166 -12.62 17.98 32.01
N MET A 167 -13.31 16.93 31.56
CA MET A 167 -14.26 17.02 30.45
C MET A 167 -15.62 17.52 30.95
N VAL A 168 -16.16 18.53 30.26
CA VAL A 168 -17.52 19.02 30.49
C VAL A 168 -18.46 18.17 29.65
N PRO A 169 -19.47 17.51 30.26
CA PRO A 169 -20.42 16.71 29.50
C PRO A 169 -21.24 17.58 28.53
N PRO A 170 -21.60 17.05 27.34
CA PRO A 170 -22.32 17.81 26.33
C PRO A 170 -23.73 18.24 26.81
N ALA A 171 -24.16 19.43 26.40
CA ALA A 171 -25.32 20.15 26.95
C ALA A 171 -26.67 19.42 26.88
N TRP A 172 -26.81 18.37 26.07
CA TRP A 172 -28.02 17.55 25.99
C TRP A 172 -28.18 16.55 27.16
N ILE A 173 -27.11 16.28 27.92
CA ILE A 173 -27.14 15.46 29.13
C ILE A 173 -27.58 16.30 30.36
N GLY A 174 -27.40 17.62 30.31
CA GLY A 174 -27.47 18.51 31.48
C GLY A 174 -28.44 19.67 31.36
N LYS A 175 -29.60 19.49 30.69
CA LYS A 175 -30.70 20.46 30.77
C LYS A 175 -32.01 19.77 31.18
N LEU A 176 -32.06 19.34 32.43
CA LEU A 176 -33.31 19.31 33.19
C LEU A 176 -33.15 20.32 34.33
N SER A 177 -33.39 21.59 33.98
CA SER A 177 -33.61 22.64 34.95
C SER A 177 -34.83 22.29 35.78
N ASN A 178 -34.61 22.25 37.09
CA ASN A 178 -35.61 22.18 38.14
C ASN A 178 -36.79 23.12 37.84
N SER A 179 -38.01 22.57 37.79
CA SER A 179 -39.24 23.36 37.86
C SER A 179 -40.22 22.63 38.76
N ASN A 180 -40.21 23.06 40.03
CA ASN A 180 -41.13 22.82 41.15
C ASN A 180 -41.31 21.39 41.66
#